data_AF-A0A3C1Y9Z7-F1
#
_entry.id   AF-A0A3C1Y9Z7-F1
#
_cell.length_a   1.000
_cell.length_b   1.000
_cell.length_c   1.000
_cell.angle_alpha   90.00
_cell.angle_beta   90.00
_cell.angle_gamma   90.00
#
_symmetry.space_group_name_H-M   'P 1'
#
loop_
_entity.id
_entity.type
_entity.pdbx_description
1 polymer ?
#
loop_
_entity_poly.entity_id
_entity_poly.type
_entity_poly.pdbx_seq_one_letter_code
_entity_poly.pdbx_strand_id
1 'polypeptide(L)'
;LDRDPHGNVQVSLIETEKLLSEMVAKRLEEMRAEGRFNGKFASLHHFFGYEGRCADPSNFDADYCYALGFNAACLIRAGVTGYMSSVRNLTKPSVQWVAGGIPITMM
;
A
#
# COMPACT_ATOMS: atom_id res chain seq x y z
N LEU A 1 8.17 -22.45 6.84
CA LEU A 1 7.62 -21.22 7.44
C LEU A 1 7.85 -20.11 6.44
N ASP A 2 6.77 -19.77 5.73
CA ASP A 2 6.73 -19.03 4.47
C ASP A 2 7.13 -17.56 4.63
N ARG A 3 8.42 -17.30 4.79
CA ARG A 3 9.00 -15.96 4.72
C ARG A 3 9.68 -15.74 3.38
N ASP A 4 9.62 -14.52 2.88
CA ASP A 4 10.39 -14.14 1.69
C ASP A 4 11.91 -14.01 2.01
N PRO A 5 12.78 -13.78 1.01
CA PRO A 5 14.24 -13.64 1.24
C PRO A 5 14.64 -12.50 2.18
N HIS A 6 13.75 -11.54 2.46
CA HIS A 6 13.97 -10.43 3.39
C HIS A 6 13.40 -10.71 4.78
N GLY A 7 12.80 -11.89 4.99
CA GLY A 7 12.22 -12.31 6.26
C GLY A 7 10.79 -11.84 6.49
N ASN A 8 10.14 -11.26 5.48
CA ASN A 8 8.76 -10.80 5.57
C ASN A 8 7.81 -12.00 5.62
N VAL A 9 6.84 -11.95 6.54
CA VAL A 9 5.75 -12.91 6.59
C VAL A 9 4.79 -12.64 5.42
N GLN A 10 4.26 -13.68 4.80
CA GLN A 10 3.29 -13.58 3.71
C GLN A 10 1.89 -13.18 4.22
N VAL A 11 1.76 -11.97 4.74
CA VAL A 11 0.52 -11.44 5.33
C VAL A 11 -0.64 -11.37 4.34
N SER A 12 -0.36 -11.25 3.04
CA SER A 12 -1.38 -11.31 2.00
C SER A 12 -2.07 -12.68 1.89
N LEU A 13 -1.52 -13.73 2.48
CA LEU A 13 -2.15 -15.06 2.56
C LEU A 13 -2.93 -15.27 3.86
N ILE A 14 -2.92 -14.29 4.77
CA ILE A 14 -3.70 -14.33 6.01
C ILE A 14 -5.08 -13.75 5.71
N GLU A 15 -6.10 -14.61 5.70
CA GLU A 15 -7.52 -14.27 5.45
C GLU A 15 -8.15 -13.51 6.63
N THR A 16 -7.61 -12.31 6.90
CA THR A 16 -7.95 -11.47 8.05
C THR A 16 -9.43 -11.07 8.05
N GLU A 17 -10.00 -10.84 6.86
CA GLU A 17 -11.41 -10.50 6.67
C GLU A 17 -12.35 -11.64 7.10
N LYS A 18 -11.95 -12.90 6.91
CA LYS A 18 -12.69 -14.06 7.38
C LYS A 18 -12.61 -14.19 8.89
N LEU A 19 -11.40 -14.05 9.46
CA LEU A 19 -11.20 -14.05 10.91
C LEU A 19 -12.10 -13.02 11.61
N LEU A 20 -12.13 -11.78 11.11
CA LEU A 20 -12.99 -10.73 11.66
C LEU A 20 -14.47 -11.09 11.57
N SER A 21 -14.90 -11.64 10.44
CA SER A 21 -16.29 -12.02 10.23
C SER A 21 -16.72 -13.18 11.12
N GLU A 22 -15.84 -14.16 11.35
CA GLU A 22 -16.06 -15.26 12.30
C GLU A 22 -16.18 -14.74 13.74
N MET A 23 -15.30 -13.82 14.15
CA MET A 23 -15.37 -13.21 15.48
C MET A 23 -16.67 -12.42 15.69
N VAL A 24 -17.11 -11.66 14.67
CA VAL A 24 -18.39 -10.96 14.69
C VAL A 24 -19.56 -11.94 14.76
N ALA A 25 -19.56 -12.99 13.93
CA ALA A 25 -20.61 -14.00 13.94
C ALA A 25 -20.76 -14.65 15.33
N LYS A 26 -19.64 -15.02 15.95
CA LYS A 26 -19.62 -15.58 17.30
C LYS A 26 -20.24 -14.62 18.32
N ARG A 27 -19.87 -13.33 18.27
CA ARG A 27 -20.43 -12.33 19.18
C ARG A 27 -21.93 -12.11 18.96
N LEU A 28 -22.39 -12.13 17.71
CA LEU A 28 -23.81 -11.98 17.39
C LEU A 28 -24.64 -13.17 17.86
N GLU A 29 -24.09 -14.39 17.86
CA GLU A 29 -24.77 -15.56 18.42
C GLU A 29 -24.87 -15.51 19.95
N GLU A 30 -23.84 -15.03 20.65
CA GLU A 30 -23.92 -14.74 22.09
C GLU A 30 -25.04 -13.72 22.38
N MET A 31 -25.09 -12.63 21.60
CA MET A 31 -26.14 -11.62 21.75
C MET A 31 -27.53 -12.15 21.38
N ARG A 32 -27.64 -13.10 20.45
CA ARG A 32 -28.90 -13.76 20.10
C ARG A 32 -29.42 -14.58 21.27
N ALA A 33 -28.54 -15.33 21.95
CA ALA A 33 -28.87 -16.09 23.14
C ALA A 33 -29.29 -15.19 24.32
N GLU A 34 -28.70 -13.99 24.43
CA GLU A 34 -29.10 -12.95 25.40
C GLU A 34 -30.41 -12.24 25.04
N GLY A 35 -31.04 -12.55 23.90
CA GLY A 35 -32.24 -11.85 23.40
C GLY A 35 -31.96 -10.43 22.89
N ARG A 36 -30.69 -10.07 22.69
CA ARG A 36 -30.22 -8.73 22.27
C ARG A 36 -29.96 -8.61 20.78
N PHE A 37 -30.12 -9.71 20.02
CA PHE A 37 -30.00 -9.72 18.57
C PHE A 37 -31.03 -10.67 17.94
N ASN A 38 -31.84 -10.16 17.02
CA ASN A 38 -32.82 -10.95 16.26
C ASN A 38 -32.60 -10.86 14.73
N GLY A 39 -31.50 -10.24 14.30
CA GLY A 39 -31.17 -10.03 12.90
C GLY A 39 -30.60 -11.28 12.21
N LYS A 40 -30.43 -11.15 10.90
CA LYS A 40 -29.66 -12.08 10.07
C LYS A 40 -28.29 -11.47 9.78
N PHE A 41 -27.24 -12.21 10.08
CA PHE A 41 -25.88 -11.86 9.68
C PHE A 41 -25.46 -12.77 8.52
N ALA A 42 -24.98 -12.17 7.43
CA ALA A 42 -24.46 -12.86 6.26
C ALA A 42 -23.30 -12.05 5.70
N SER A 43 -22.08 -12.55 5.87
CA SER A 43 -20.86 -11.87 5.45
C SER A 43 -20.48 -12.26 4.01
N LEU A 44 -19.94 -11.30 3.27
CA LEU A 44 -19.26 -11.50 2.00
C LEU A 44 -17.84 -10.97 2.13
N HIS A 45 -16.89 -11.71 1.58
CA HIS A 45 -15.48 -11.40 1.68
C HIS A 45 -14.94 -11.03 0.31
N HIS A 46 -14.08 -10.02 0.28
CA HIS A 46 -13.38 -9.56 -0.90
C HIS A 46 -11.92 -9.34 -0.53
N PHE A 47 -11.02 -9.75 -1.42
CA PHE A 47 -9.60 -9.51 -1.27
C PHE A 47 -9.06 -8.93 -2.57
N PHE A 48 -8.99 -7.60 -2.62
CA PHE A 48 -8.49 -6.86 -3.77
C PHE A 48 -7.05 -6.41 -3.48
N GLY A 49 -6.12 -6.85 -4.34
CA GLY A 49 -4.70 -6.55 -4.21
C GLY A 49 -3.94 -6.76 -5.51
N TYR A 50 -3.86 -7.99 -6.00
CA TYR A 50 -3.04 -8.33 -7.19
C TYR A 50 -3.48 -7.61 -8.46
N GLU A 51 -4.79 -7.45 -8.64
CA GLU A 51 -5.38 -6.77 -9.80
C GLU A 51 -4.98 -5.30 -9.91
N GLY A 52 -4.59 -4.65 -8.80
CA GLY A 52 -4.18 -3.25 -8.80
C GLY A 52 -2.69 -3.02 -9.09
N ARG A 53 -1.86 -4.07 -9.08
CA ARG A 53 -0.39 -3.94 -9.17
C ARG A 53 0.13 -3.71 -10.58
N CYS A 54 -0.63 -4.14 -11.59
CA CYS A 54 -0.27 -4.06 -13.00
C CYS A 54 -1.38 -3.40 -13.83
N ALA A 55 -2.16 -2.51 -13.21
CA ALA A 55 -3.08 -1.65 -13.93
C ALA A 55 -2.34 -0.50 -14.63
N ASP A 56 -3.00 0.15 -15.59
CA ASP A 56 -2.47 1.37 -16.19
C ASP A 56 -2.26 2.45 -15.11
N PRO A 57 -1.10 3.14 -15.11
CA PRO A 57 -0.84 4.16 -14.12
C PRO A 57 -1.79 5.34 -14.30
N SER A 58 -2.14 5.97 -13.19
CA SER A 58 -2.81 7.27 -13.22
C SER A 58 -1.90 8.33 -13.86
N ASN A 59 -2.46 9.46 -14.32
CA ASN A 59 -1.65 10.59 -14.77
C ASN A 59 -0.65 11.06 -13.70
N PHE A 60 -1.04 10.97 -12.43
CA PHE A 60 -0.16 11.29 -11.31
C PHE A 60 1.05 10.35 -11.26
N ASP A 61 0.83 9.03 -11.30
CA ASP A 61 1.93 8.05 -11.23
C ASP A 61 2.78 8.05 -12.49
N ALA A 62 2.19 8.30 -13.66
CA ALA A 62 2.91 8.45 -14.91
C ALA A 62 3.89 9.64 -14.85
N ASP A 63 3.39 10.83 -14.47
CA ASP A 63 4.21 12.02 -14.31
C ASP A 63 5.27 11.83 -13.21
N TYR A 64 4.88 11.28 -12.06
CA TYR A 64 5.76 11.09 -10.91
C TYR A 64 6.88 10.09 -11.19
N CYS A 65 6.57 8.92 -11.75
CA CYS A 65 7.56 7.92 -12.09
C CYS A 65 8.52 8.41 -13.18
N TYR A 66 8.01 9.12 -14.19
CA TYR A 66 8.85 9.74 -15.20
C TYR A 66 9.80 10.78 -14.58
N ALA A 67 9.28 11.67 -13.72
CA ALA A 67 10.08 12.68 -13.04
C ALA A 67 11.15 12.06 -12.13
N LEU A 68 10.83 10.98 -11.40
CA LEU A 68 11.79 10.26 -10.56
C LEU A 68 12.95 9.68 -11.38
N GLY A 69 12.65 9.04 -12.51
CA GLY A 69 13.66 8.47 -13.41
C GLY A 69 14.54 9.54 -14.03
N PHE A 70 13.93 10.62 -14.52
CA PHE A 70 14.66 11.76 -15.07
C PHE A 70 15.55 12.45 -14.01
N ASN A 71 15.01 12.64 -12.81
CA ASN A 71 15.76 13.22 -11.70
C ASN A 71 16.93 12.31 -11.25
N ALA A 72 16.76 10.98 -11.27
CA ALA A 72 17.85 10.05 -10.99
C ALA A 72 19.02 10.24 -11.98
N ALA A 73 18.72 10.42 -13.27
CA ALA A 73 19.74 10.75 -14.27
C ALA A 73 20.44 12.10 -13.96
N CYS A 74 19.70 13.10 -13.48
CA CYS A 74 20.29 14.37 -13.04
C CYS A 74 21.19 14.21 -11.81
N LEU A 75 20.84 13.37 -10.84
CA LEU A 75 21.67 13.06 -9.67
C LEU A 75 22.97 12.35 -10.10
N ILE A 76 22.88 11.37 -10.99
CA ILE A 76 24.06 10.69 -11.56
C ILE A 76 24.96 11.71 -12.27
N ARG A 77 24.37 12.60 -13.09
CA ARG A 77 25.11 13.66 -13.78
C ARG A 77 25.79 14.63 -12.81
N ALA A 78 25.20 14.88 -11.65
CA ALA A 78 25.78 15.70 -10.60
C ALA A 78 26.91 15.00 -9.81
N GLY A 79 27.19 13.73 -10.11
CA GLY A 79 28.29 12.97 -9.50
C GLY A 79 28.00 12.46 -8.08
N VAL A 80 26.73 12.47 -7.66
CA VAL A 80 26.35 11.99 -6.32
C VAL A 80 25.95 10.51 -6.35
N THR A 81 26.18 9.81 -5.24
CA THR A 81 25.86 8.38 -5.05
C THR A 81 25.29 8.12 -3.66
N GLY A 82 24.54 7.03 -3.49
CA GLY A 82 23.88 6.73 -2.21
C GLY A 82 22.68 7.65 -1.91
N TYR A 83 22.07 8.24 -2.94
CA TYR A 83 20.87 9.06 -2.83
C TYR A 83 19.67 8.36 -3.48
N MET A 84 18.52 8.42 -2.82
CA MET A 84 17.21 8.12 -3.40
C MET A 84 16.70 9.33 -4.19
N SER A 85 16.23 9.12 -5.42
CA SER A 85 15.54 10.16 -6.20
C SER A 85 14.29 10.63 -5.45
N SER A 86 14.11 11.94 -5.34
CA SER A 86 13.00 12.54 -4.60
C SER A 86 12.33 13.64 -5.41
N VAL A 87 11.00 13.64 -5.42
CA VAL A 87 10.18 14.73 -5.96
C VAL A 87 9.18 15.14 -4.88
N ARG A 88 9.10 16.44 -4.59
CA ARG A 88 8.27 17.03 -3.52
C ARG A 88 7.21 17.95 -4.10
N ASN A 89 6.29 18.41 -3.25
CA ASN A 89 5.09 19.18 -3.62
C ASN A 89 4.10 18.40 -4.50
N LEU A 90 3.98 17.08 -4.28
CA LEU A 90 3.19 16.16 -5.12
C LEU A 90 1.68 16.48 -5.15
N THR A 91 1.17 17.28 -4.22
CA THR A 91 -0.23 17.76 -4.24
C THR A 91 -0.45 19.00 -5.10
N LYS A 92 0.62 19.62 -5.63
CA LYS A 92 0.57 20.74 -6.57
C LYS A 92 0.60 20.22 -8.01
N PRO A 93 0.23 21.04 -9.01
CA PRO A 93 0.46 20.71 -10.42
C PRO A 93 1.92 20.34 -10.67
N SER A 94 2.18 19.40 -11.59
CA SER A 94 3.51 18.82 -11.82
C SER A 94 4.59 19.85 -12.16
N VAL A 95 4.22 20.98 -12.76
CA VAL A 95 5.11 22.12 -13.03
C VAL A 95 5.64 22.83 -11.77
N GLN A 96 5.05 22.59 -10.60
CA GLN A 96 5.48 23.15 -9.30
C GLN A 96 6.20 22.12 -8.42
N TRP A 97 6.46 20.93 -8.96
CA TRP A 97 7.20 19.91 -8.23
C TRP A 97 8.66 20.28 -8.06
N VAL A 98 9.23 19.84 -6.93
CA VAL A 98 10.62 20.14 -6.57
C VAL A 98 11.41 18.84 -6.52
N ALA A 99 12.32 18.68 -7.48
CA ALA A 99 13.21 17.52 -7.58
C ALA A 99 14.42 17.64 -6.62
N GLY A 100 14.97 16.52 -6.19
CA GLY A 100 16.15 16.44 -5.32
C GLY A 100 16.58 15.01 -5.02
N GLY A 101 17.46 14.84 -4.03
CA GLY A 101 17.89 13.53 -3.57
C GLY A 101 17.90 13.44 -2.05
N ILE A 102 17.59 12.27 -1.50
CA ILE A 102 17.66 11.97 -0.06
C ILE A 102 18.75 10.91 0.17
N PRO A 103 19.80 11.18 0.97
CA PRO A 103 20.77 10.17 1.39
C PRO A 103 20.09 8.95 2.02
N ILE A 104 20.38 7.75 1.51
CA ILE A 104 19.67 6.52 1.91
C ILE A 104 19.89 6.13 3.38
N THR A 105 20.97 6.58 4.01
CA THR A 105 21.29 6.28 5.42
C THR A 105 20.46 7.09 6.43
N MET A 106 19.61 8.01 5.96
CA MET A 106 18.74 8.82 6.83
C MET A 106 17.32 8.25 6.95
N MET A 107 17.02 7.13 6.27
CA MET A 107 15.76 6.39 6.39
C MET A 107 15.94 5.20 7.32
#